data_AF-A0A968SZS2-F1
#
_entry.id   AF-A0A968SZS2-F1
#
_cell.length_a   1.000
_cell.length_b   1.000
_cell.length_c   1.000
_cell.angle_alpha   90.00
_cell.angle_beta   90.00
_cell.angle_gamma   90.00
#
_symmetry.space_group_name_H-M   'P 1'
#
loop_
_entity.id
_entity.type
_entity.pdbx_description
1 polymer ?
#
loop_
_entity_poly.entity_id
_entity_poly.type
_entity_poly.pdbx_seq_one_letter_code
_entity_poly.pdbx_strand_id
1 'polypeptide(L)'
;MSKLLINLTTAQDNADKTTVAFVVANAGIAAGQEVVIFLNVEAVRLATPGYADAITSDGFKPLVELMATFAENGGTLWVCPPCFNTRGLDKDNLVAGASFAGGAAVVEFLGQGAASLSYGLYQGSKKQQRPSFSGSCGFIPTTIAICAARTALPSRARTRHGARSGRPMRASLSMRR
;
A
#
# COMPACT_ATOMS: atom_id res chain seq x y z
N MET A 1 8.76 -12.51 -21.40
CA MET A 1 7.60 -12.97 -20.60
C MET A 1 6.90 -11.75 -20.04
N SER A 2 5.58 -11.69 -20.11
CA SER A 2 4.82 -10.58 -19.52
C SER A 2 4.79 -10.75 -18.00
N LYS A 3 4.91 -9.64 -17.28
CA LYS A 3 5.01 -9.62 -15.82
C LYS A 3 3.76 -8.97 -15.24
N LEU A 4 3.24 -9.51 -14.16
CA LEU A 4 2.04 -9.01 -13.50
C LEU A 4 2.31 -8.84 -12.01
N LEU A 5 2.10 -7.62 -11.52
CA LEU A 5 2.18 -7.30 -10.10
C LEU A 5 0.77 -7.05 -9.56
N ILE A 6 0.38 -7.82 -8.55
CA ILE A 6 -0.91 -7.66 -7.88
C ILE A 6 -0.66 -7.09 -6.49
N ASN A 7 -1.01 -5.82 -6.31
CA ASN A 7 -0.94 -5.15 -5.02
C ASN A 7 -2.22 -5.45 -4.22
N LEU A 8 -2.07 -6.09 -3.07
CA LEU A 8 -3.17 -6.45 -2.19
C LEU A 8 -2.99 -5.75 -0.84
N THR A 9 -4.00 -4.97 -0.44
CA THR A 9 -4.00 -4.26 0.85
C THR A 9 -4.97 -4.85 1.87
N THR A 10 -5.90 -5.70 1.40
CA THR A 10 -6.99 -6.30 2.17
C THR A 10 -6.70 -7.76 2.50
N ALA A 11 -7.24 -8.22 3.61
CA ALA A 11 -7.28 -9.61 4.04
C ALA A 11 -8.72 -9.95 4.49
N GLN A 12 -8.95 -10.17 5.79
CA GLN A 12 -10.27 -10.49 6.34
C GLN A 12 -11.25 -9.30 6.36
N ASP A 13 -10.75 -8.06 6.27
CA ASP A 13 -11.57 -6.85 6.12
C ASP A 13 -12.42 -6.86 4.84
N ASN A 14 -11.96 -7.57 3.81
CA ASN A 14 -12.74 -7.80 2.60
C ASN A 14 -12.33 -9.12 1.92
N ALA A 15 -12.99 -10.20 2.32
CA ALA A 15 -12.71 -11.55 1.84
C ALA A 15 -12.85 -11.68 0.31
N ASP A 16 -13.84 -11.02 -0.29
CA ASP A 16 -14.10 -11.10 -1.73
C ASP A 16 -12.93 -10.52 -2.54
N LYS A 17 -12.43 -9.33 -2.17
CA LYS A 17 -11.29 -8.70 -2.85
C LYS A 17 -10.03 -9.53 -2.73
N THR A 18 -9.78 -10.06 -1.54
CA THR A 18 -8.65 -10.94 -1.27
C THR A 18 -8.74 -12.17 -2.16
N THR A 19 -9.90 -12.84 -2.19
CA THR A 19 -10.12 -14.05 -2.98
C THR A 19 -9.98 -13.79 -4.48
N VAL A 20 -10.59 -12.72 -4.99
CA VAL A 20 -10.50 -12.33 -6.41
C VAL A 20 -9.07 -12.02 -6.81
N ALA A 21 -8.26 -11.38 -5.95
CA ALA A 21 -6.85 -11.12 -6.23
C ALA A 21 -6.07 -12.42 -6.49
N PHE A 22 -6.28 -13.47 -5.68
CA PHE A 22 -5.64 -14.77 -5.89
C PHE A 22 -6.19 -15.52 -7.11
N VAL A 23 -7.48 -15.38 -7.42
CA VAL A 23 -8.05 -15.95 -8.66
C VAL A 23 -7.39 -15.34 -9.89
N VAL A 24 -7.26 -14.01 -9.92
CA VAL A 24 -6.59 -13.31 -11.02
C VAL A 24 -5.10 -13.64 -11.07
N ALA A 25 -4.45 -13.81 -9.91
CA ALA A 25 -3.05 -14.23 -9.85
C ALA A 25 -2.83 -15.61 -10.48
N ASN A 26 -3.67 -16.59 -10.11
CA ASN A 26 -3.62 -17.94 -10.68
C ASN A 26 -3.93 -17.92 -12.18
N ALA A 27 -4.88 -17.09 -12.63
CA ALA A 27 -5.16 -16.92 -14.05
C ALA A 27 -3.96 -16.31 -14.82
N GLY A 28 -3.24 -15.36 -14.20
CA GLY A 28 -2.02 -14.78 -14.77
C GLY A 28 -0.90 -15.82 -14.93
N ILE A 29 -0.71 -16.70 -13.94
CA ILE A 29 0.25 -17.80 -14.05
C ILE A 29 -0.16 -18.78 -15.16
N ALA A 30 -1.45 -19.14 -15.22
CA ALA A 30 -1.97 -19.99 -16.29
C ALA A 30 -1.82 -19.38 -17.70
N ALA A 31 -1.80 -18.05 -17.80
CA ALA A 31 -1.49 -17.31 -19.03
C ALA A 31 0.02 -17.21 -19.34
N GLY A 32 0.88 -17.88 -18.55
CA GLY A 32 2.34 -17.89 -18.73
C GLY A 32 3.03 -16.59 -18.31
N GLN A 33 2.38 -15.80 -17.45
CA GLN A 33 2.95 -14.55 -16.92
C GLN A 33 3.76 -14.81 -15.65
N GLU A 34 4.79 -14.01 -15.42
CA GLU A 34 5.47 -13.95 -14.13
C GLU A 34 4.62 -13.13 -13.17
N VAL A 35 3.94 -13.79 -12.23
CA VAL A 35 3.00 -13.15 -11.31
C VAL A 35 3.60 -13.01 -9.92
N VAL A 36 3.56 -11.78 -9.40
CA VAL A 36 3.99 -11.43 -8.06
C VAL A 36 2.84 -10.75 -7.33
N ILE A 37 2.49 -11.23 -6.14
CA ILE A 37 1.51 -10.57 -5.27
C ILE A 37 2.28 -9.82 -4.19
N PHE A 38 2.09 -8.50 -4.15
CA PHE A 38 2.63 -7.65 -3.10
C PHE A 38 1.61 -7.46 -1.97
N LEU A 39 1.89 -8.06 -0.83
CA LEU A 39 1.12 -7.97 0.40
C LEU A 39 1.59 -6.76 1.22
N ASN A 40 0.70 -5.80 1.43
CA ASN A 40 0.94 -4.65 2.30
C ASN A 40 -0.28 -4.34 3.16
N VAL A 41 -0.13 -3.39 4.10
CA VAL A 41 -1.18 -3.01 5.05
C VAL A 41 -1.72 -4.26 5.78
N GLU A 42 -3.01 -4.60 5.69
CA GLU A 42 -3.60 -5.76 6.38
C GLU A 42 -3.32 -7.08 5.66
N ALA A 43 -3.03 -7.05 4.35
CA ALA A 43 -2.73 -8.24 3.57
C ALA A 43 -1.48 -8.99 4.06
N VAL A 44 -0.57 -8.33 4.79
CA VAL A 44 0.62 -8.99 5.36
C VAL A 44 0.27 -10.12 6.34
N ARG A 45 -0.93 -10.12 6.92
CA ARG A 45 -1.41 -11.19 7.79
C ARG A 45 -1.63 -12.50 7.05
N LEU A 46 -1.89 -12.44 5.73
CA LEU A 46 -2.00 -13.62 4.88
C LEU A 46 -0.67 -14.38 4.78
N ALA A 47 0.45 -13.71 5.05
CA ALA A 47 1.76 -14.36 5.09
C ALA A 47 1.95 -15.25 6.33
N THR A 48 1.05 -15.17 7.33
CA THR A 48 1.07 -16.00 8.53
C THR A 48 0.22 -17.25 8.32
N PRO A 49 0.74 -18.45 8.61
CA PRO A 49 -0.03 -19.69 8.45
C PRO A 49 -1.24 -19.71 9.40
N GLY A 50 -2.34 -20.30 8.93
CA GLY A 50 -3.61 -20.38 9.65
C GLY A 50 -4.49 -19.12 9.57
N TYR A 51 -3.96 -17.98 9.10
CA TYR A 51 -4.78 -16.77 8.96
C TYR A 51 -5.72 -16.83 7.75
N ALA A 52 -5.29 -17.48 6.67
CA ALA A 52 -6.08 -17.64 5.45
C ALA A 52 -7.28 -18.60 5.62
N ASP A 53 -7.23 -19.49 6.61
CA ASP A 53 -8.25 -20.52 6.86
C ASP A 53 -9.61 -19.91 7.24
N ALA A 54 -9.59 -18.75 7.90
CA ALA A 54 -10.80 -18.03 8.32
C ALA A 54 -11.41 -17.18 7.20
N ILE A 55 -10.79 -17.11 6.02
CA ILE A 55 -11.23 -16.25 4.91
C ILE A 55 -11.90 -17.12 3.84
N THR A 56 -13.23 -17.02 3.79
CA THR A 56 -14.07 -17.65 2.77
C THR A 56 -14.99 -16.62 2.16
N SER A 57 -15.20 -16.71 0.85
CA SER A 57 -16.12 -15.87 0.08
C SER A 57 -17.13 -16.76 -0.63
N ASP A 58 -18.41 -16.39 -0.57
CA ASP A 58 -19.48 -17.17 -1.17
C ASP A 58 -19.32 -17.22 -2.69
N GLY A 59 -19.22 -18.43 -3.25
CA GLY A 59 -19.06 -18.66 -4.69
C GLY A 59 -17.62 -18.83 -5.17
N PHE A 60 -16.62 -18.74 -4.30
CA PHE A 60 -15.21 -19.03 -4.61
C PHE A 60 -14.67 -20.24 -3.82
N LYS A 61 -13.55 -20.80 -4.29
CA LYS A 61 -12.79 -21.79 -3.53
C LYS A 61 -12.22 -21.17 -2.24
N PRO A 62 -11.99 -21.96 -1.18
CA PRO A 62 -11.31 -21.49 0.02
C PRO A 62 -9.99 -20.79 -0.32
N LEU A 63 -9.70 -19.69 0.37
CA LEU A 63 -8.51 -18.88 0.08
C LEU A 63 -7.21 -19.70 0.23
N VAL A 64 -7.18 -20.61 1.20
CA VAL A 64 -6.06 -21.52 1.47
C VAL A 64 -5.70 -22.35 0.24
N GLU A 65 -6.70 -22.90 -0.46
CA GLU A 65 -6.47 -23.69 -1.67
C GLU A 65 -5.93 -22.82 -2.81
N LEU A 66 -6.43 -21.59 -2.95
CA LEU A 66 -5.96 -20.66 -3.97
C LEU A 66 -4.53 -20.20 -3.73
N MET A 67 -4.15 -19.99 -2.46
CA MET A 67 -2.79 -19.65 -2.05
C MET A 67 -1.83 -20.82 -2.25
N ALA A 68 -2.24 -22.04 -1.89
CA ALA A 68 -1.46 -23.26 -2.13
C ALA A 68 -1.22 -23.47 -3.64
N THR A 69 -2.29 -23.40 -4.44
CA THR A 69 -2.21 -23.49 -5.91
C THR A 69 -1.29 -22.41 -6.48
N PHE A 70 -1.35 -21.18 -5.97
CA PHE A 70 -0.48 -20.09 -6.42
C PHE A 70 0.99 -20.38 -6.14
N ALA A 71 1.32 -20.84 -4.92
CA ALA A 71 2.68 -21.19 -4.54
C ALA A 71 3.22 -22.40 -5.32
N GLU A 72 2.40 -23.43 -5.53
CA GLU A 72 2.76 -24.62 -6.30
C GLU A 72 3.06 -24.32 -7.78
N ASN A 73 2.30 -23.39 -8.37
CA ASN A 73 2.50 -22.97 -9.76
C ASN A 73 3.64 -21.95 -9.94
N GLY A 74 4.46 -21.70 -8.91
CA GLY A 74 5.62 -20.80 -8.99
C GLY A 74 5.29 -19.31 -8.78
N GLY A 75 4.12 -19.01 -8.23
CA GLY A 75 3.75 -17.65 -7.83
C GLY A 75 4.60 -17.15 -6.66
N THR A 76 5.00 -15.89 -6.71
CA THR A 76 5.80 -15.27 -5.63
C THR A 76 4.95 -14.34 -4.78
N LEU A 77 5.00 -14.52 -3.46
CA LEU A 77 4.38 -13.63 -2.49
C LEU A 77 5.45 -12.69 -1.91
N TRP A 78 5.23 -11.39 -2.05
CA TRP A 78 6.10 -10.36 -1.49
C TRP A 78 5.45 -9.70 -0.29
N VAL A 79 6.12 -9.82 0.86
CA VAL A 79 5.64 -9.27 2.12
C VAL A 79 6.35 -7.96 2.40
N CYS A 80 5.58 -6.88 2.57
CA CYS A 80 6.12 -5.57 2.91
C CYS A 80 6.74 -5.57 4.33
N PRO A 81 8.07 -5.45 4.48
CA PRO A 81 8.75 -5.53 5.78
C PRO A 81 8.24 -4.53 6.84
N PRO A 82 8.04 -3.23 6.54
CA PRO A 82 7.55 -2.29 7.56
C PRO A 82 6.11 -2.60 7.99
N CYS A 83 5.25 -3.08 7.09
CA CYS A 83 3.88 -3.45 7.42
C CYS A 83 3.81 -4.69 8.32
N PHE A 84 4.72 -5.65 8.10
CA PHE A 84 4.86 -6.85 8.92
C PHE A 84 5.39 -6.53 10.33
N ASN A 85 6.46 -5.73 10.41
CA ASN A 85 7.06 -5.32 11.68
C ASN A 85 6.08 -4.51 12.55
N THR A 86 5.33 -3.59 11.95
CA THR A 86 4.38 -2.73 12.68
C THR A 86 3.24 -3.54 13.32
N ARG A 87 2.91 -4.71 12.76
CA ARG A 87 1.87 -5.62 13.29
C ARG A 87 2.40 -6.63 14.29
N GLY A 88 3.71 -6.64 14.56
CA GLY A 88 4.31 -7.55 15.54
C GLY A 88 4.15 -9.03 15.18
N LEU A 89 4.13 -9.35 13.88
CA LEU A 89 4.01 -10.72 13.40
C LEU A 89 5.36 -11.44 13.50
N ASP A 90 5.30 -12.76 13.71
CA ASP A 90 6.47 -13.62 13.82
C ASP A 90 7.11 -13.85 12.44
N LYS A 91 8.39 -13.50 12.32
CA LYS A 91 9.14 -13.61 11.06
C LYS A 91 9.57 -15.03 10.75
N ASP A 92 9.60 -15.89 11.76
CA ASP A 92 10.09 -17.26 11.62
C ASP A 92 9.03 -18.20 11.05
N ASN A 93 7.78 -17.72 10.94
CA ASN A 93 6.64 -18.52 10.49
C ASN A 93 5.92 -17.87 9.30
N LEU A 94 6.47 -18.08 8.10
CA LEU A 94 5.91 -17.59 6.84
C LEU A 94 5.32 -18.73 6.00
N VAL A 95 4.26 -18.42 5.25
CA VAL A 95 3.67 -19.33 4.27
C VAL A 95 4.64 -19.64 3.11
N ALA A 96 4.45 -20.78 2.45
CA ALA A 96 5.25 -21.19 1.31
C ALA A 96 5.18 -20.15 0.17
N GLY A 97 6.33 -19.84 -0.45
CA GLY A 97 6.43 -18.84 -1.53
C GLY A 97 6.43 -17.39 -1.07
N ALA A 98 6.36 -17.11 0.25
CA ALA A 98 6.51 -15.78 0.80
C ALA A 98 7.98 -15.38 0.98
N SER A 99 8.31 -14.18 0.52
CA SER A 99 9.61 -13.55 0.71
C SER A 99 9.43 -12.09 1.11
N PHE A 100 10.34 -11.58 1.94
CA PHE A 100 10.32 -10.17 2.32
C PHE A 100 10.88 -9.32 1.17
N ALA A 101 10.02 -8.47 0.61
CA ALA A 101 10.41 -7.53 -0.44
C ALA A 101 9.79 -6.16 -0.17
N GLY A 102 10.63 -5.13 -0.19
CA GLY A 102 10.21 -3.75 0.05
C GLY A 102 9.68 -3.05 -1.20
N GLY A 103 9.28 -1.78 -1.05
CA GLY A 103 8.82 -0.97 -2.16
C GLY A 103 9.84 -0.79 -3.29
N ALA A 104 11.15 -0.89 -2.99
CA ALA A 104 12.20 -0.83 -4.01
C ALA A 104 12.09 -1.99 -5.02
N ALA A 105 11.87 -3.23 -4.55
CA ALA A 105 11.71 -4.40 -5.40
C ALA A 105 10.45 -4.28 -6.29
N VAL A 106 9.37 -3.71 -5.75
CA VAL A 106 8.14 -3.42 -6.52
C VAL A 106 8.42 -2.43 -7.65
N VAL A 107 9.11 -1.33 -7.37
CA VAL A 107 9.43 -0.31 -8.39
C VAL A 107 10.36 -0.90 -9.45
N GLU A 108 11.33 -1.71 -9.06
CA GLU A 108 12.23 -2.39 -9.99
C GLU A 108 11.46 -3.36 -10.90
N PHE A 109 10.56 -4.17 -10.34
CA PHE A 109 9.73 -5.09 -11.09
C PHE A 109 8.82 -4.38 -12.10
N LEU A 110 8.21 -3.26 -11.69
CA LEU A 110 7.43 -2.42 -12.60
C LEU A 110 8.30 -1.76 -13.67
N GLY A 111 9.53 -1.36 -13.33
CA GLY A 111 10.51 -0.80 -14.26
C GLY A 111 10.91 -1.79 -15.38
N GLN A 112 10.77 -3.09 -15.15
CA GLN A 112 10.98 -4.14 -16.16
C GLN A 112 9.79 -4.31 -17.12
N GLY A 113 8.76 -3.45 -17.04
CA GLY A 113 7.59 -3.50 -17.91
C GLY A 113 6.45 -4.36 -17.38
N ALA A 114 6.37 -4.57 -16.06
CA ALA A 114 5.26 -5.29 -15.45
C ALA A 114 3.98 -4.46 -15.42
N ALA A 115 2.84 -5.09 -15.70
CA ALA A 115 1.53 -4.49 -15.47
C ALA A 115 1.17 -4.59 -13.99
N SER A 116 0.51 -3.56 -13.43
CA SER A 116 0.07 -3.57 -12.03
C SER A 116 -1.45 -3.58 -11.90
N LEU A 117 -1.97 -4.48 -11.07
CA LEU A 117 -3.36 -4.47 -10.60
C LEU A 117 -3.37 -4.22 -9.10
N SER A 118 -4.32 -3.44 -8.59
CA SER A 118 -4.42 -3.15 -7.16
C SER A 118 -5.81 -3.48 -6.64
N TYR A 119 -5.86 -4.36 -5.65
CA TYR A 119 -7.06 -4.70 -4.88
C TYR A 119 -6.92 -4.08 -3.51
N GLY A 120 -7.61 -2.95 -3.33
CA GLY A 120 -7.64 -2.24 -2.06
C GLY A 120 -9.05 -1.88 -1.65
N LEU A 121 -9.18 -1.43 -0.40
CA LEU A 121 -10.40 -0.76 0.02
C LEU A 121 -10.54 0.52 -0.78
N TYR A 122 -11.60 0.60 -1.59
CA TYR A 122 -12.03 1.87 -2.17
C TYR A 122 -12.55 2.70 -1.01
N GLN A 123 -11.68 3.54 -0.44
CA GLN A 123 -12.11 4.54 0.52
C GLN A 123 -12.85 5.63 -0.26
N GLY A 124 -14.15 5.45 -0.43
CA GLY A 124 -15.03 6.48 -0.95
C GLY A 124 -15.05 7.68 0.00
N SER A 125 -14.18 8.66 -0.22
CA SER A 125 -14.48 10.10 -0.02
C SER A 125 -13.41 11.02 -0.61
N LYS A 126 -13.83 11.91 -1.52
CA LYS A 126 -13.31 13.25 -1.83
C LYS A 126 -11.89 13.48 -2.38
N LYS A 127 -11.02 12.49 -2.57
CA LYS A 127 -9.66 12.76 -3.10
C LYS A 127 -9.11 11.70 -4.05
N GLN A 128 -9.92 11.24 -5.00
CA GLN A 128 -9.36 10.89 -6.31
C GLN A 128 -8.93 12.21 -6.98
N GLN A 129 -7.89 12.83 -6.42
CA GLN A 129 -7.06 13.77 -7.16
C GLN A 129 -6.39 12.89 -8.19
N ARG A 130 -7.12 12.63 -9.29
CA ARG A 130 -6.47 12.53 -10.58
C ARG A 130 -5.52 13.72 -10.59
N PRO A 131 -4.18 13.56 -10.67
CA PRO A 131 -3.42 14.67 -11.17
C PRO A 131 -4.06 14.96 -12.52
N SER A 132 -4.76 16.09 -12.60
CA SER A 132 -5.15 16.66 -13.87
C SER A 132 -3.84 16.98 -14.55
N PHE A 133 -3.25 15.99 -15.21
CA PHE A 133 -2.30 16.23 -16.28
C PHE A 133 -3.11 16.79 -17.44
N SER A 134 -3.56 18.04 -17.28
CA SER A 134 -3.81 18.95 -18.39
C SER A 134 -2.45 19.42 -18.88
N GLY A 135 -1.58 18.47 -19.23
CA GLY A 135 -0.46 18.73 -20.11
C GLY A 135 -1.06 18.79 -21.50
N SER A 136 -1.54 19.95 -21.91
CA SER A 136 -1.67 20.23 -23.34
C SER A 136 -0.29 19.95 -23.93
N CYS A 137 -0.22 18.88 -24.72
CA CYS A 137 0.95 18.52 -25.50
C CYS A 137 1.24 19.72 -26.40
N GLY A 138 2.17 20.57 -25.95
CA GLY A 138 2.65 21.69 -26.74
C GLY A 138 3.42 21.10 -27.90
N PHE A 139 2.79 21.14 -29.07
CA PHE A 139 3.47 21.07 -30.35
C PHE A 139 4.52 22.19 -30.35
N ILE A 140 5.79 21.83 -30.21
CA ILE A 140 6.91 22.77 -30.26
C ILE A 140 7.26 22.94 -31.74
N PRO A 141 7.14 24.16 -32.28
CA PRO A 141 8.19 24.66 -33.15
C PRO A 141 8.83 25.86 -32.46
N THR A 142 10.13 25.72 -32.20
CA THR A 142 11.12 26.82 -32.16
C THR A 142 10.62 28.17 -31.68
N THR A 143 10.93 28.54 -30.43
CA THR A 143 11.73 29.72 -30.07
C THR A 143 11.86 29.77 -28.54
N ILE A 144 13.07 30.12 -28.10
CA ILE A 144 13.54 30.34 -26.73
C ILE A 144 12.46 30.93 -25.80
N ALA A 145 12.09 30.20 -24.75
CA ALA A 145 11.33 30.75 -23.62
C ALA A 145 11.89 30.18 -22.31
N ILE A 146 12.66 31.04 -21.63
CA ILE A 146 13.09 30.87 -20.25
C ILE A 146 11.84 30.76 -19.38
N CYS A 147 11.48 29.54 -18.96
CA CYS A 147 10.35 29.32 -18.07
C CYS A 147 10.81 29.56 -16.63
N ALA A 148 10.50 30.76 -16.12
CA ALA A 148 10.71 31.14 -14.73
C ALA A 148 9.96 30.19 -13.80
N ALA A 149 10.70 29.36 -13.06
CA ALA A 149 10.17 28.55 -11.98
C ALA A 149 9.59 29.46 -10.88
N ARG A 150 8.27 29.64 -10.86
CA ARG A 150 7.56 30.11 -9.66
C ARG A 150 7.52 28.97 -8.65
N THR A 151 8.60 28.82 -7.88
CA THR A 151 8.56 28.13 -6.59
C THR A 151 7.63 28.93 -5.66
N ALA A 152 6.43 28.40 -5.43
CA ALA A 152 5.54 28.92 -4.41
C ALA A 152 6.15 28.60 -3.03
N LEU A 153 6.84 29.57 -2.44
CA LEU A 153 7.18 29.55 -1.01
C LEU A 153 5.90 29.67 -0.17
N PRO A 154 5.74 28.89 0.91
CA PRO A 154 4.69 29.13 1.89
C PRO A 154 5.00 30.42 2.68
N SER A 155 4.06 31.37 2.67
CA SER A 155 4.17 32.66 3.34
C SER A 155 4.11 32.51 4.86
N ARG A 156 5.17 33.00 5.52
CA ARG A 156 5.27 33.15 6.97
C ARG A 156 4.64 34.49 7.38
N ALA A 157 3.84 34.42 8.45
CA ALA A 157 3.56 35.45 9.45
C ALA A 157 2.72 36.68 9.07
N ARG A 158 1.57 36.84 9.77
CA ARG A 158 1.13 38.15 10.24
C ARG A 158 0.70 38.07 11.70
N THR A 159 1.57 38.59 12.55
CA THR A 159 1.38 38.94 13.96
C THR A 159 0.34 40.03 14.14
N ARG A 160 -0.51 39.93 15.17
CA ARG A 160 -1.06 41.09 15.89
C ARG A 160 -0.94 40.89 17.40
N HIS A 161 -0.11 41.72 18.02
CA HIS A 161 -0.19 42.17 19.42
C HIS A 161 -1.57 42.79 19.70
N GLY A 162 -2.11 42.92 20.93
CA GLY A 162 -1.69 42.69 22.31
C GLY A 162 -3.00 42.56 23.15
N ALA A 163 -3.08 42.61 24.47
CA ALA A 163 -2.18 42.99 25.55
C ALA A 163 -2.84 42.58 26.90
N ARG A 164 -2.00 42.39 27.95
CA ARG A 164 -2.30 42.48 29.41
C ARG A 164 -3.32 41.48 29.97
N SER A 165 -3.16 40.85 31.13
CA SER A 165 -2.45 41.05 32.40
C SER A 165 -2.50 39.66 33.11
N GLY A 166 -1.61 39.16 33.96
CA GLY A 166 -0.82 39.76 35.03
C GLY A 166 -1.08 38.96 36.33
N ARG A 167 -0.17 38.01 36.67
CA ARG A 167 0.16 37.46 38.01
C ARG A 167 -0.85 36.52 38.74
N PRO A 168 -0.44 35.78 39.81
CA PRO A 168 0.76 34.93 39.97
C PRO A 168 0.48 33.59 40.73
N MET A 169 1.50 32.72 40.71
CA MET A 169 1.86 31.66 41.68
C MET A 169 1.14 31.63 43.05
N ARG A 170 0.68 30.44 43.47
CA ARG A 170 0.76 29.97 44.86
C ARG A 170 1.04 28.46 44.91
N ALA A 171 2.24 28.14 45.37
CA ALA A 171 2.54 26.91 46.09
C ALA A 171 2.34 27.18 47.58
N SER A 172 1.65 26.30 48.31
CA SER A 172 1.82 26.15 49.76
C SER A 172 1.20 24.84 50.25
N LEU A 173 2.05 24.09 50.96
CA LEU A 173 1.83 22.93 51.83
C LEU A 173 0.51 22.87 52.60
N SER A 174 0.05 21.65 52.84
CA SER A 174 -0.60 21.15 54.09
C SER A 174 -1.20 19.77 53.78
N MET A 175 -1.12 18.68 54.56
CA MET A 175 -0.47 18.35 55.83
C MET A 175 -0.75 16.86 56.05
N ARG A 176 0.13 16.19 56.79
CA ARG A 176 -0.03 14.83 57.31
C ARG A 176 -1.37 14.64 58.05
N ARG A 177 -1.96 13.46 57.91
CA ARG A 177 -2.24 12.52 59.01
C ARG A 177 -2.38 11.13 58.44
#